data_AF-A0AAV9N8Q6-F1
#
_entry.id   AF-A0AAV9N8Q6-F1
#
_cell.length_a   1.000
_cell.length_b   1.000
_cell.length_c   1.000
_cell.angle_alpha   90.00
_cell.angle_beta   90.00
_cell.angle_gamma   90.00
#
_symmetry.space_group_name_H-M   'P 1'
#
loop_
_entity.id
_entity.type
_entity.pdbx_description
1 polymer ?
#
loop_
_entity_poly.entity_id
_entity_poly.type
_entity_poly.pdbx_seq_one_letter_code
_entity_poly.pdbx_strand_id
1 'polypeptide(L)'
;MVQLFRSWTANSHVKILVSSRPWNIYEDLFSTPQLRLEDLTALDIQEFVCHPLYNSNSLFRRNLEQDDLETSKTLIFEKILERAEGVFLWVRLVANSLIQISRDGATLDELVDELQNMPDDLDDFFLRMMNAIHPRYQREASIIMQIALADFEPIIDTTWYKSSITNTLLLSDLSYLAIKDSPYLCLKSSFQPLKYEKAKYLHHKLKRRLVGRCMGLLEVAGRLDIWGAKIVFLHRTVRDFLLSAPAKEILLKSAGGVPYDAHAFRCNAALANMLTIQDEFPEDKFPGLSKIFCQHILNQRPGEDKYAFELYIKFS
;
A
#
# COMPACT_ATOMS: atom_id res chain seq x y z
N MET A 1 15.68 27.79 -4.69
CA MET A 1 16.34 26.50 -5.01
C MET A 1 17.17 26.61 -6.29
N VAL A 2 16.58 27.04 -7.42
CA VAL A 2 17.27 27.22 -8.70
C VAL A 2 18.56 28.07 -8.64
N GLN A 3 18.52 29.23 -7.98
CA GLN A 3 19.71 30.10 -7.85
C GLN A 3 20.86 29.42 -7.07
N LEU A 4 20.53 28.49 -6.17
CA LEU A 4 21.50 27.73 -5.40
C LEU A 4 22.28 26.76 -6.30
N PHE A 5 21.57 26.03 -7.17
CA PHE A 5 22.20 25.12 -8.13
C PHE A 5 23.16 25.87 -9.07
N ARG A 6 22.78 27.07 -9.52
CA ARG A 6 23.64 27.91 -10.36
C ARG A 6 24.93 28.34 -9.67
N SER A 7 24.90 28.56 -8.34
CA SER A 7 26.10 28.89 -7.58
C SER A 7 27.05 27.70 -7.43
N TRP A 8 26.52 26.48 -7.38
CA TRP A 8 27.31 25.26 -7.20
C TRP A 8 27.92 24.77 -8.52
N THR A 9 27.25 24.96 -9.65
CA THR A 9 27.80 24.61 -10.98
C THR A 9 28.99 25.50 -11.38
N ALA A 10 29.24 26.60 -10.68
CA ALA A 10 30.44 27.44 -10.89
C ALA A 10 31.74 26.76 -10.42
N ASN A 11 31.67 25.70 -9.62
CA ASN A 11 32.85 24.97 -9.15
C ASN A 11 33.16 23.76 -10.06
N SER A 12 34.35 23.75 -10.67
CA SER A 12 34.80 22.69 -11.59
C SER A 12 34.97 21.31 -10.96
N HIS A 13 35.00 21.20 -9.63
CA HIS A 13 35.13 19.92 -8.91
C HIS A 13 33.78 19.33 -8.49
N VAL A 14 32.67 20.02 -8.80
CA VAL A 14 31.32 19.59 -8.41
C VAL A 14 30.53 19.24 -9.66
N LYS A 15 30.08 17.99 -9.74
CA LYS A 15 29.10 17.54 -10.74
C LYS A 15 27.75 17.41 -10.07
N ILE A 16 26.69 17.91 -10.71
CA ILE A 16 25.33 17.90 -10.18
C ILE A 16 24.44 17.15 -11.16
N LEU A 17 23.72 16.15 -10.66
CA LEU A 17 22.64 15.48 -11.37
C LEU A 17 21.33 15.95 -10.77
N VAL A 18 20.49 16.59 -11.57
CA VAL A 18 19.17 17.09 -11.16
C VAL A 18 18.10 16.24 -11.83
N SER A 19 17.10 15.81 -11.06
CA SER A 19 15.89 15.19 -11.58
C SER A 19 14.72 16.14 -11.32
N SER A 20 13.98 16.47 -12.37
CA SER A 20 12.81 17.34 -12.31
C SER A 20 11.79 16.92 -13.37
N ARG A 21 10.55 17.41 -13.26
CA ARG A 21 9.61 17.41 -14.39
C ARG A 21 10.09 18.39 -15.47
N PRO A 22 9.70 18.22 -16.75
CA PRO A 22 10.10 19.11 -17.85
C PRO A 22 9.32 20.44 -17.80
N TRP A 23 9.50 21.19 -16.71
CA TRP A 23 8.93 22.54 -16.60
C TRP A 23 9.86 23.54 -17.28
N ASN A 24 9.28 24.50 -18.02
CA ASN A 24 10.02 25.53 -18.77
C ASN A 24 11.08 26.23 -17.92
N ILE A 25 10.81 26.47 -16.63
CA ILE A 25 11.80 27.07 -15.72
C ILE A 25 13.10 26.27 -15.62
N TYR A 26 13.08 24.94 -15.76
CA TYR A 26 14.30 24.13 -15.75
C TYR A 26 14.94 24.05 -17.14
N GLU A 27 14.14 24.01 -18.22
CA GLU A 27 14.66 24.03 -19.59
C GLU A 27 15.38 25.35 -19.90
N ASP A 28 14.81 26.48 -19.48
CA ASP A 28 15.38 27.82 -19.70
C ASP A 28 16.69 28.03 -18.93
N LEU A 29 16.84 27.37 -17.78
CA LEU A 29 17.96 27.59 -16.85
C LEU A 29 19.11 26.61 -17.03
N PHE A 30 18.82 25.41 -17.54
CA PHE A 30 19.81 24.35 -17.69
C PHE A 30 19.84 23.88 -19.15
N SER A 31 20.58 24.61 -20.00
CA SER A 31 20.94 24.18 -21.36
C SER A 31 22.02 23.09 -21.32
N THR A 32 21.79 22.04 -20.54
CA THR A 32 22.73 20.95 -20.25
C THR A 32 22.25 19.63 -20.85
N PRO A 33 23.13 18.62 -21.03
CA PRO A 33 22.70 17.29 -21.42
C PRO A 33 21.61 16.77 -20.49
N GLN A 34 20.50 16.33 -21.06
CA GLN A 34 19.34 15.82 -20.32
C GLN A 34 19.03 14.39 -20.73
N LEU A 35 18.54 13.61 -19.77
CA LEU A 35 17.97 12.28 -19.99
C LEU A 35 16.50 12.36 -19.60
N ARG A 36 15.61 12.15 -20.57
CA ARG A 36 14.18 11.99 -20.33
C ARG A 36 13.91 10.51 -20.08
N LEU A 37 13.46 10.18 -18.87
CA LEU A 37 13.29 8.79 -18.47
C LEU A 37 12.12 8.15 -19.23
N GLU A 38 11.08 8.92 -19.50
CA GLU A 38 9.94 8.52 -20.33
C GLU A 38 10.39 8.03 -21.72
N ASP A 39 11.40 8.67 -22.32
CA ASP A 39 11.95 8.30 -23.63
C ASP A 39 12.86 7.06 -23.59
N LEU A 40 13.32 6.66 -22.39
CA LEU A 40 14.35 5.62 -22.20
C LEU A 40 13.81 4.36 -21.50
N THR A 41 12.57 4.37 -21.04
CA THR A 41 11.99 3.28 -20.23
C THR A 41 11.16 2.28 -21.04
N ALA A 42 10.99 2.50 -22.35
CA ALA A 42 10.18 1.61 -23.20
C ALA A 42 10.66 0.15 -23.16
N LEU A 43 11.98 -0.10 -23.25
CA LEU A 43 12.54 -1.46 -23.17
C LEU A 43 12.35 -2.08 -21.79
N ASP A 44 12.57 -1.30 -20.72
CA ASP A 44 12.40 -1.75 -19.35
C ASP A 44 10.94 -2.09 -19.05
N ILE A 45 10.00 -1.27 -19.56
CA ILE A 45 8.55 -1.52 -19.47
C ILE A 45 8.21 -2.79 -20.23
N GLN A 46 8.72 -2.95 -21.46
CA GLN A 46 8.48 -4.15 -22.26
C GLN A 46 8.97 -5.40 -21.52
N GLU A 47 10.18 -5.39 -20.96
CA GLU A 47 10.73 -6.50 -20.17
C GLU A 47 9.92 -6.75 -18.89
N PHE A 48 9.57 -5.68 -18.17
CA PHE A 48 8.78 -5.72 -16.95
C PHE A 48 7.38 -6.26 -17.18
N VAL A 49 6.76 -6.02 -18.34
CA VAL A 49 5.44 -6.53 -18.69
C VAL A 49 5.55 -7.98 -19.18
N CYS A 50 6.58 -8.29 -19.99
CA CYS A 50 6.82 -9.63 -20.49
C CYS A 50 6.98 -10.64 -19.36
N HIS A 51 7.66 -10.29 -18.27
CA HIS A 51 7.96 -11.26 -17.23
C HIS A 51 6.72 -11.75 -16.42
N PRO A 52 5.83 -10.88 -15.90
CA PRO A 52 4.62 -11.26 -15.18
C PRO A 52 3.49 -11.72 -16.10
N LEU A 53 3.26 -11.04 -17.23
CA LEU A 53 2.17 -11.39 -18.16
C LEU A 53 2.49 -12.66 -18.93
N TYR A 54 3.66 -12.72 -19.58
CA TYR A 54 4.00 -13.81 -20.46
C TYR A 54 4.80 -14.89 -19.73
N ASN A 55 5.94 -14.55 -19.10
CA ASN A 55 6.85 -15.57 -18.58
C ASN A 55 6.32 -16.37 -17.41
N SER A 56 5.52 -15.74 -16.56
CA SER A 56 5.07 -16.30 -15.29
C SER A 56 3.61 -16.76 -15.29
N ASN A 57 2.87 -16.57 -16.39
CA ASN A 57 1.43 -16.90 -16.44
C ASN A 57 1.09 -17.76 -17.67
N SER A 58 1.01 -19.08 -17.46
CA SER A 58 0.65 -20.04 -18.50
C SER A 58 -0.79 -19.91 -19.02
N LEU A 59 -1.71 -19.35 -18.24
CA LEU A 59 -3.09 -19.11 -18.67
C LEU A 59 -3.15 -17.92 -19.63
N PHE A 60 -2.45 -16.83 -19.29
CA PHE A 60 -2.34 -15.66 -20.18
C PHE A 60 -1.77 -16.08 -21.55
N ARG A 61 -0.69 -16.88 -21.57
CA ARG A 61 -0.12 -17.44 -22.81
C ARG A 61 -1.14 -18.26 -23.61
N ARG A 62 -1.83 -19.21 -22.94
CA ARG A 62 -2.80 -20.08 -23.61
C ARG A 62 -3.95 -19.31 -24.23
N ASN A 63 -4.40 -18.23 -23.59
CA ASN A 63 -5.49 -17.42 -24.15
C ASN A 63 -5.03 -16.65 -25.40
N LEU A 64 -3.75 -16.30 -25.50
CA LEU A 64 -3.16 -15.69 -26.70
C LEU A 64 -2.86 -16.71 -27.81
N GLU A 65 -2.69 -18.00 -27.48
CA GLU A 65 -2.42 -19.09 -28.44
C GLU A 65 -3.64 -19.49 -29.28
N GLN A 66 -4.86 -19.05 -28.91
CA GLN A 66 -6.06 -19.29 -29.73
C GLN A 66 -6.06 -18.48 -31.02
N ASP A 67 -5.29 -17.39 -31.04
CA ASP A 67 -5.00 -16.54 -32.20
C ASP A 67 -3.53 -16.68 -32.62
N ASP A 68 -3.06 -15.88 -33.59
CA ASP A 68 -1.63 -15.79 -33.88
C ASP A 68 -0.89 -15.19 -32.67
N LEU A 69 -0.16 -16.06 -31.94
CA LEU A 69 0.43 -15.76 -30.64
C LEU A 69 1.33 -14.53 -30.65
N GLU A 70 2.21 -14.42 -31.64
CA GLU A 70 3.17 -13.30 -31.70
C GLU A 70 2.50 -11.99 -32.10
N THR A 71 1.52 -12.01 -33.01
CA THR A 71 0.74 -10.80 -33.35
C THR A 71 -0.07 -10.32 -32.15
N SER A 72 -0.78 -11.23 -31.46
CA SER A 72 -1.64 -10.89 -30.31
C SER A 72 -0.84 -10.34 -29.13
N LYS A 73 0.32 -10.94 -28.87
CA LYS A 73 1.28 -10.47 -27.87
C LYS A 73 1.84 -9.09 -28.21
N THR A 74 2.24 -8.88 -29.47
CA THR A 74 2.75 -7.58 -29.94
C THR A 74 1.70 -6.49 -29.78
N LEU A 75 0.46 -6.76 -30.17
CA LEU A 75 -0.67 -5.83 -30.04
C LEU A 75 -0.88 -5.36 -28.59
N ILE A 76 -0.92 -6.29 -27.63
CA ILE A 76 -1.12 -5.95 -26.21
C ILE A 76 0.05 -5.10 -25.70
N PHE A 77 1.29 -5.46 -26.04
CA PHE A 77 2.46 -4.74 -25.56
C PHE A 77 2.60 -3.35 -26.16
N GLU A 78 2.36 -3.17 -27.45
CA GLU A 78 2.37 -1.86 -28.10
C GLU A 78 1.36 -0.92 -27.45
N LYS A 79 0.14 -1.40 -27.19
CA LYS A 79 -0.90 -0.60 -26.50
C LYS A 79 -0.53 -0.24 -25.06
N ILE A 80 0.09 -1.15 -24.31
CA ILE A 80 0.58 -0.85 -22.95
C ILE A 80 1.68 0.20 -23.02
N LEU A 81 2.63 0.07 -23.93
CA LEU A 81 3.75 1.01 -24.08
C LEU A 81 3.28 2.41 -24.48
N GLU A 82 2.34 2.50 -25.43
CA GLU A 82 1.75 3.77 -25.87
C GLU A 82 1.07 4.52 -24.72
N ARG A 83 0.30 3.81 -23.89
CA ARG A 83 -0.48 4.42 -22.81
C ARG A 83 0.27 4.60 -21.49
N ALA A 84 1.37 3.89 -21.30
CA ALA A 84 2.09 3.93 -20.03
C ALA A 84 2.67 5.31 -19.72
N GLU A 85 3.03 6.11 -20.74
CA GLU A 85 3.69 7.42 -20.59
C GLU A 85 4.88 7.39 -19.60
N GLY A 86 5.61 6.26 -19.54
CA GLY A 86 6.73 6.05 -18.60
C GLY A 86 6.33 5.72 -17.14
N VAL A 87 5.04 5.59 -16.83
CA VAL A 87 4.52 5.33 -15.48
C VAL A 87 4.49 3.82 -15.17
N PHE A 88 5.61 3.28 -14.65
CA PHE A 88 5.71 1.86 -14.27
C PHE A 88 4.62 1.36 -13.32
N LEU A 89 4.11 2.21 -12.43
CA LEU A 89 3.02 1.81 -11.54
C LEU A 89 1.75 1.49 -12.33
N TRP A 90 1.41 2.31 -13.32
CA TRP A 90 0.26 2.10 -14.19
C TRP A 90 0.42 0.77 -14.93
N VAL A 91 1.59 0.55 -15.53
CA VAL A 91 1.95 -0.71 -16.21
C VAL A 91 1.74 -1.93 -15.30
N ARG A 92 2.22 -1.86 -14.05
CA ARG A 92 2.04 -2.93 -13.05
C ARG A 92 0.57 -3.19 -12.75
N LEU A 93 -0.25 -2.14 -12.62
CA LEU A 93 -1.68 -2.27 -12.34
C LEU A 93 -2.43 -2.89 -13.52
N VAL A 94 -2.16 -2.43 -14.73
CA VAL A 94 -2.71 -2.99 -15.98
C VAL A 94 -2.34 -4.46 -16.13
N ALA A 95 -1.05 -4.80 -15.97
CA ALA A 95 -0.60 -6.17 -16.05
C ALA A 95 -1.33 -7.09 -15.06
N ASN A 96 -1.52 -6.62 -13.82
CA ASN A 96 -2.27 -7.36 -12.81
C ASN A 96 -3.75 -7.56 -13.19
N SER A 97 -4.40 -6.55 -13.78
CA SER A 97 -5.78 -6.68 -14.23
C SER A 97 -5.91 -7.68 -15.39
N LEU A 98 -5.04 -7.59 -16.39
CA LEU A 98 -5.00 -8.54 -17.51
C LEU A 98 -4.77 -9.97 -17.03
N ILE A 99 -3.83 -10.18 -16.09
CA ILE A 99 -3.61 -11.48 -15.44
C ILE A 99 -4.89 -11.99 -14.76
N GLN A 100 -5.64 -11.10 -14.10
CA GLN A 100 -6.85 -11.47 -13.39
C GLN A 100 -7.92 -11.94 -14.37
N ILE A 101 -8.25 -11.15 -15.39
CA ILE A 101 -9.30 -11.53 -16.35
C ILE A 101 -8.89 -12.75 -17.21
N SER A 102 -7.59 -12.93 -17.50
CA SER A 102 -7.13 -14.17 -18.14
C SER A 102 -7.36 -15.41 -17.26
N ARG A 103 -7.23 -15.28 -15.93
CA ARG A 103 -7.55 -16.40 -15.01
C ARG A 103 -9.04 -16.72 -15.01
N ASP A 104 -9.87 -15.73 -15.30
CA ASP A 104 -11.32 -15.86 -15.42
C ASP A 104 -11.74 -16.36 -16.82
N GLY A 105 -10.78 -16.62 -17.72
CA GLY A 105 -11.01 -17.22 -19.03
C GLY A 105 -11.18 -16.24 -20.19
N ALA A 106 -10.72 -15.00 -20.02
CA ALA A 106 -10.91 -13.94 -21.03
C ALA A 106 -10.30 -14.27 -22.41
N THR A 107 -11.01 -13.90 -23.47
CA THR A 107 -10.54 -13.91 -24.87
C THR A 107 -9.56 -12.78 -25.16
N LEU A 108 -8.91 -12.79 -26.33
CA LEU A 108 -8.05 -11.68 -26.77
C LEU A 108 -8.82 -10.35 -26.85
N ASP A 109 -10.04 -10.37 -27.41
CA ASP A 109 -10.88 -9.18 -27.52
C ASP A 109 -11.20 -8.61 -26.14
N GLU A 110 -11.54 -9.45 -25.16
CA GLU A 110 -11.80 -9.02 -23.78
C GLU A 110 -10.54 -8.45 -23.09
N LEU A 111 -9.35 -8.97 -23.40
CA LEU A 111 -8.08 -8.39 -22.91
C LEU A 111 -7.82 -7.01 -23.53
N VAL A 112 -8.08 -6.84 -24.82
CA VAL A 112 -7.93 -5.56 -25.53
C VAL A 112 -8.94 -4.55 -25.01
N ASP A 113 -10.19 -4.96 -24.81
CA ASP A 113 -11.25 -4.11 -24.27
C ASP A 113 -10.93 -3.66 -22.85
N GLU A 114 -10.46 -4.57 -21.98
CA GLU A 114 -10.03 -4.20 -20.63
C GLU A 114 -8.90 -3.17 -20.69
N LEU A 115 -7.91 -3.37 -21.55
CA LEU A 115 -6.81 -2.43 -21.73
C LEU A 115 -7.28 -1.06 -22.25
N GLN A 116 -8.27 -1.02 -23.14
CA GLN A 116 -8.85 0.24 -23.65
C GLN A 116 -9.64 0.99 -22.56
N ASN A 117 -10.33 0.27 -21.69
CA ASN A 117 -11.13 0.84 -20.61
C ASN A 117 -10.32 1.23 -19.36
N MET A 118 -9.01 0.97 -19.34
CA MET A 118 -8.17 1.40 -18.22
C MET A 118 -8.06 2.94 -18.16
N PRO A 119 -8.21 3.56 -16.98
CA PRO A 119 -7.92 4.98 -16.82
C PRO A 119 -6.44 5.25 -17.00
N ASP A 120 -6.06 6.33 -17.70
CA ASP A 120 -4.66 6.76 -17.83
C ASP A 120 -4.15 7.43 -16.53
N ASP A 121 -5.03 8.18 -15.86
CA ASP A 121 -4.73 8.80 -14.58
C ASP A 121 -4.75 7.79 -13.42
N LEU A 122 -3.75 7.87 -12.54
CA LEU A 122 -3.61 6.94 -11.41
C LEU A 122 -4.70 7.12 -10.35
N ASP A 123 -5.18 8.34 -10.10
CA ASP A 123 -6.23 8.58 -9.12
C ASP A 123 -7.55 7.97 -9.59
N ASP A 124 -7.88 8.12 -10.88
CA ASP A 124 -9.03 7.44 -11.50
C ASP A 124 -8.88 5.92 -11.48
N PHE A 125 -7.66 5.42 -11.69
CA PHE A 125 -7.36 3.99 -11.57
C PHE A 125 -7.62 3.48 -10.14
N PHE A 126 -7.08 4.17 -9.13
CA PHE A 126 -7.29 3.78 -7.73
C PHE A 126 -8.75 3.90 -7.32
N LEU A 127 -9.47 4.90 -7.82
CA LEU A 127 -10.91 5.05 -7.63
C LEU A 127 -11.67 3.86 -8.23
N ARG A 128 -11.34 3.45 -9.46
CA ARG A 128 -11.89 2.23 -10.09
C ARG A 128 -11.63 1.00 -9.21
N MET A 129 -10.42 0.83 -8.69
CA MET A 129 -10.07 -0.28 -7.80
C MET A 129 -10.88 -0.27 -6.49
N MET A 130 -11.04 0.89 -5.86
CA MET A 130 -11.86 1.04 -4.65
C MET A 130 -13.33 0.69 -4.91
N ASN A 131 -13.88 1.17 -6.02
CA ASN A 131 -15.27 0.90 -6.40
C ASN A 131 -15.50 -0.56 -6.79
N ALA A 132 -14.48 -1.25 -7.29
CA ALA A 132 -14.52 -2.68 -7.60
C ALA A 132 -14.52 -3.60 -6.36
N ILE A 133 -14.27 -3.05 -5.16
CA ILE A 133 -14.32 -3.83 -3.91
C ILE A 133 -15.76 -4.33 -3.71
N HIS A 134 -15.92 -5.66 -3.70
CA HIS A 134 -17.21 -6.31 -3.49
C HIS A 134 -17.92 -5.75 -2.23
N PRO A 135 -19.23 -5.42 -2.27
CA PRO A 135 -19.95 -4.76 -1.19
C PRO A 135 -19.74 -5.37 0.20
N ARG A 136 -19.80 -6.70 0.30
CA ARG A 136 -19.53 -7.47 1.53
C ARG A 136 -18.17 -7.19 2.20
N TYR A 137 -17.19 -6.65 1.48
CA TYR A 137 -15.83 -6.37 1.98
C TYR A 137 -15.52 -4.89 2.11
N GLN A 138 -16.37 -3.99 1.60
CA GLN A 138 -16.10 -2.54 1.58
C GLN A 138 -15.85 -1.98 2.98
N ARG A 139 -16.67 -2.37 3.97
CA ARG A 139 -16.47 -1.93 5.36
C ARG A 139 -15.11 -2.34 5.91
N GLU A 140 -14.75 -3.61 5.73
CA GLU A 140 -13.48 -4.13 6.24
C GLU A 140 -12.28 -3.52 5.50
N ALA A 141 -12.37 -3.39 4.18
CA ALA A 141 -11.36 -2.74 3.36
C ALA A 141 -11.12 -1.29 3.80
N SER A 142 -12.20 -0.55 4.02
CA SER A 142 -12.13 0.82 4.52
C SER A 142 -11.44 0.90 5.89
N ILE A 143 -11.79 0.01 6.83
CA ILE A 143 -11.14 -0.04 8.14
C ILE A 143 -9.64 -0.30 7.99
N ILE A 144 -9.24 -1.28 7.17
CA ILE A 144 -7.82 -1.60 6.92
C ILE A 144 -7.09 -0.38 6.35
N MET A 145 -7.67 0.29 5.35
CA MET A 145 -7.06 1.47 4.73
C MET A 145 -6.95 2.65 5.71
N GLN A 146 -7.97 2.88 6.54
CA GLN A 146 -7.92 3.92 7.59
C GLN A 146 -6.83 3.64 8.62
N ILE A 147 -6.65 2.38 9.03
CA ILE A 147 -5.56 1.99 9.94
C ILE A 147 -4.20 2.21 9.27
N ALA A 148 -4.06 1.82 8.00
CA ALA A 148 -2.83 2.02 7.23
C ALA A 148 -2.51 3.51 7.00
N LEU A 149 -3.51 4.38 6.88
CA LEU A 149 -3.32 5.83 6.77
C LEU A 149 -2.85 6.46 8.08
N ALA A 150 -3.34 5.97 9.23
CA ALA A 150 -2.91 6.41 10.55
C ALA A 150 -1.44 6.02 10.88
N ASP A 151 -0.85 5.13 10.09
CA ASP A 151 0.54 4.68 10.20
C ASP A 151 1.56 5.82 9.97
N PHE A 152 1.18 6.81 9.15
CA PHE A 152 2.06 7.87 8.67
C PHE A 152 1.67 9.26 9.20
N GLU A 153 1.93 9.53 10.48
CA GLU A 153 2.21 10.90 10.89
C GLU A 153 3.66 11.25 10.51
N PRO A 154 3.91 12.34 9.77
CA PRO A 154 5.27 12.80 9.56
C PRO A 154 5.84 13.20 10.90
N ILE A 155 6.76 12.38 11.41
CA ILE A 155 7.56 12.73 12.59
C ILE A 155 8.40 13.94 12.18
N ILE A 156 8.02 15.14 12.59
CA ILE A 156 8.79 16.40 12.44
C ILE A 156 10.03 16.40 13.37
N ASP A 157 10.46 15.23 13.84
CA ASP A 157 11.43 15.08 14.92
C ASP A 157 12.46 14.02 14.56
N THR A 158 13.73 14.43 14.48
CA THR A 158 14.90 13.72 13.93
C THR A 158 15.36 12.49 14.73
N THR A 159 14.48 11.88 15.53
CA THR A 159 14.80 10.74 16.38
C THR A 159 14.42 9.41 15.72
N TRP A 160 15.40 8.79 15.06
CA TRP A 160 15.32 7.51 14.34
C TRP A 160 14.74 6.33 15.14
N TYR A 161 14.68 6.41 16.47
CA TYR A 161 14.13 5.36 17.34
C TYR A 161 12.60 5.47 17.55
N LYS A 162 11.93 6.56 17.09
CA LYS A 162 10.45 6.63 17.02
C LYS A 162 9.84 5.77 15.91
N SER A 163 10.67 5.15 15.06
CA SER A 163 10.30 3.98 14.23
C SER A 163 10.11 2.73 15.10
N SER A 164 9.43 2.89 16.23
CA SER A 164 9.21 1.85 17.22
C SER A 164 7.95 1.07 16.86
N ILE A 165 7.89 -0.15 17.35
CA ILE A 165 6.98 -1.27 17.01
C ILE A 165 5.48 -0.90 17.11
N THR A 166 5.16 0.26 17.71
CA THR A 166 3.81 0.82 17.88
C THR A 166 3.25 1.48 16.62
N ASN A 167 4.12 1.87 15.68
CA ASN A 167 3.72 2.69 14.55
C ASN A 167 3.65 1.95 13.21
N THR A 168 3.53 0.62 13.16
CA THR A 168 3.35 -0.09 11.87
C THR A 168 2.17 -1.07 11.91
N LEU A 169 1.31 -1.04 10.90
CA LEU A 169 0.26 -2.05 10.71
C LEU A 169 0.88 -3.39 10.30
N LEU A 170 0.73 -4.40 11.14
CA LEU A 170 1.23 -5.75 10.88
C LEU A 170 0.14 -6.62 10.25
N LEU A 171 0.56 -7.60 9.47
CA LEU A 171 -0.34 -8.55 8.84
C LEU A 171 -1.13 -9.36 9.88
N SER A 172 -0.48 -9.72 10.99
CA SER A 172 -1.09 -10.43 12.13
C SER A 172 -2.24 -9.63 12.76
N ASP A 173 -2.16 -8.30 12.76
CA ASP A 173 -3.17 -7.42 13.34
C ASP A 173 -4.54 -7.61 12.70
N LEU A 174 -4.57 -7.97 11.41
CA LEU A 174 -5.81 -8.27 10.69
C LEU A 174 -6.60 -9.45 11.29
N SER A 175 -5.96 -10.31 12.10
CA SER A 175 -6.64 -11.37 12.85
C SER A 175 -7.64 -10.82 13.86
N TYR A 176 -7.34 -9.64 14.39
CA TYR A 176 -8.12 -9.00 15.45
C TYR A 176 -9.27 -8.15 14.93
N LEU A 177 -9.28 -7.78 13.64
CA LEU A 177 -10.38 -7.01 13.02
C LEU A 177 -11.75 -7.68 13.11
N ALA A 178 -11.79 -9.01 13.19
CA ALA A 178 -13.05 -9.75 13.34
C ALA A 178 -13.64 -9.66 14.75
N ILE A 179 -12.84 -9.28 15.74
CA ILE A 179 -13.25 -9.15 17.13
C ILE A 179 -13.84 -7.76 17.31
N LYS A 180 -15.07 -7.60 16.79
CA LYS A 180 -15.83 -6.34 16.70
C LYS A 180 -15.73 -5.46 17.95
N ASP A 181 -15.64 -4.15 17.69
CA ASP A 181 -16.05 -3.03 18.54
C ASP A 181 -15.77 -3.24 20.03
N SER A 182 -14.50 -3.33 20.40
CA SER A 182 -14.12 -3.15 21.80
C SER A 182 -12.84 -2.34 21.85
N PRO A 183 -12.84 -1.16 22.50
CA PRO A 183 -11.62 -0.41 22.78
C PRO A 183 -10.65 -1.19 23.69
N TYR A 184 -11.04 -2.39 24.15
CA TYR A 184 -10.25 -3.29 24.99
C TYR A 184 -10.32 -4.72 24.47
N LEU A 185 -9.63 -5.01 23.37
CA LEU A 185 -9.59 -6.34 22.77
C LEU A 185 -9.04 -7.38 23.75
N CYS A 186 -7.89 -7.08 24.35
CA CYS A 186 -7.13 -7.99 25.21
C CYS A 186 -7.78 -8.22 26.58
N LEU A 187 -8.78 -7.43 26.96
CA LEU A 187 -9.52 -7.58 28.21
C LEU A 187 -10.75 -8.49 28.07
N LYS A 188 -11.07 -8.96 26.86
CA LYS A 188 -12.18 -9.91 26.65
C LYS A 188 -11.76 -11.29 27.15
N SER A 189 -12.67 -11.97 27.84
CA SER A 189 -12.49 -13.37 28.26
C SER A 189 -12.25 -14.33 27.08
N SER A 190 -12.75 -13.98 25.90
CA SER A 190 -12.55 -14.73 24.66
C SER A 190 -11.21 -14.47 23.96
N PHE A 191 -10.42 -13.49 24.43
CA PHE A 191 -9.12 -13.20 23.83
C PHE A 191 -8.17 -14.36 24.09
N GLN A 192 -7.46 -14.77 23.03
CA GLN A 192 -6.41 -15.77 23.09
C GLN A 192 -5.22 -15.22 22.28
N PRO A 193 -4.00 -15.24 22.83
CA PRO A 193 -2.82 -14.90 22.07
C PRO A 193 -2.69 -15.78 20.82
N LEU A 194 -2.07 -15.25 19.76
CA LEU A 194 -1.83 -16.04 18.56
C LEU A 194 -0.76 -17.10 18.87
N LYS A 195 -0.89 -18.27 18.27
CA LYS A 195 0.12 -19.34 18.41
C LYS A 195 1.08 -19.33 17.23
N TYR A 196 2.38 -19.31 17.51
CA TYR A 196 3.42 -19.23 16.49
C TYR A 196 3.45 -20.47 15.59
N GLU A 197 3.09 -21.64 16.13
CA GLU A 197 2.96 -22.89 15.36
C GLU A 197 2.01 -22.75 14.15
N LYS A 198 1.01 -21.86 14.23
CA LYS A 198 0.06 -21.58 13.16
C LYS A 198 0.45 -20.37 12.29
N ALA A 199 1.58 -19.73 12.55
CA ALA A 199 1.98 -18.46 11.93
C ALA A 199 2.04 -18.54 10.41
N LYS A 200 2.58 -19.63 9.82
CA LYS A 200 2.68 -19.76 8.36
C LYS A 200 1.30 -19.87 7.68
N TYR A 201 0.41 -20.68 8.23
CA TYR A 201 -0.96 -20.81 7.73
C TYR A 201 -1.72 -19.49 7.89
N LEU A 202 -1.61 -18.87 9.06
CA LEU A 202 -2.26 -17.62 9.37
C LEU A 202 -1.77 -16.50 8.45
N HIS A 203 -0.46 -16.38 8.25
CA HIS A 203 0.15 -15.43 7.33
C HIS A 203 -0.43 -15.60 5.91
N HIS A 204 -0.48 -16.82 5.38
CA HIS A 204 -1.03 -17.06 4.06
C HIS A 204 -2.52 -16.65 3.97
N LYS A 205 -3.31 -17.03 4.99
CA LYS A 205 -4.73 -16.67 5.06
C LYS A 205 -4.95 -15.15 5.12
N LEU A 206 -4.19 -14.44 5.95
CA LEU A 206 -4.31 -12.99 6.11
C LEU A 206 -3.80 -12.24 4.89
N LYS A 207 -2.73 -12.71 4.23
CA LYS A 207 -2.26 -12.15 2.96
C LYS A 207 -3.36 -12.22 1.89
N ARG A 208 -4.04 -13.37 1.77
CA ARG A 208 -5.18 -13.52 0.85
C ARG A 208 -6.35 -12.60 1.24
N ARG A 209 -6.61 -12.45 2.54
CA ARG A 209 -7.64 -11.54 3.06
C ARG A 209 -7.32 -10.08 2.69
N LEU A 210 -6.08 -9.64 2.87
CA LEU A 210 -5.64 -8.29 2.50
C LEU A 210 -5.85 -8.04 0.99
N VAL A 211 -5.37 -8.95 0.14
CA VAL A 211 -5.53 -8.84 -1.32
C VAL A 211 -7.00 -8.77 -1.70
N GLY A 212 -7.83 -9.68 -1.18
CA GLY A 212 -9.27 -9.71 -1.51
C GLY A 212 -10.10 -8.59 -0.89
N ARG A 213 -9.51 -7.68 -0.10
CA ARG A 213 -10.19 -6.54 0.56
C ARG A 213 -9.70 -5.23 -0.02
N CYS A 214 -8.40 -5.11 -0.22
CA CYS A 214 -7.75 -3.88 -0.63
C CYS A 214 -7.38 -3.85 -2.12
N MET A 215 -7.67 -4.92 -2.88
CA MET A 215 -7.48 -5.00 -4.33
C MET A 215 -6.04 -4.69 -4.80
N GLY A 216 -5.05 -4.88 -3.93
CA GLY A 216 -3.64 -4.55 -4.24
C GLY A 216 -3.24 -3.10 -3.99
N LEU A 217 -4.12 -2.24 -3.45
CA LEU A 217 -3.75 -0.91 -2.95
C LEU A 217 -2.78 -0.99 -1.75
N LEU A 218 -2.86 -2.10 -1.01
CA LEU A 218 -1.95 -2.44 0.09
C LEU A 218 -1.25 -3.77 -0.21
N GLU A 219 0.01 -3.86 0.18
CA GLU A 219 0.86 -5.04 0.01
C GLU A 219 1.55 -5.45 1.30
N VAL A 220 2.05 -6.68 1.34
CA VAL A 220 2.84 -7.19 2.46
C VAL A 220 4.32 -7.00 2.12
N ALA A 221 5.03 -6.20 2.93
CA ALA A 221 6.46 -5.95 2.78
C ALA A 221 7.31 -6.73 3.79
N GLY A 222 8.53 -7.07 3.37
CA GLY A 222 9.57 -7.67 4.21
C GLY A 222 9.50 -9.20 4.30
N ARG A 223 10.57 -9.78 4.87
CA ARG A 223 10.56 -11.16 5.36
C ARG A 223 9.82 -11.20 6.70
N LEU A 224 9.22 -12.34 7.05
CA LEU A 224 8.68 -12.56 8.40
C LEU A 224 9.79 -12.29 9.43
N ASP A 225 9.65 -11.20 10.19
CA ASP A 225 10.44 -11.00 11.41
C ASP A 225 9.65 -11.56 12.60
N ILE A 226 10.25 -11.53 13.79
CA ILE A 226 9.61 -12.03 15.03
C ILE A 226 8.30 -11.29 15.36
N TRP A 227 8.09 -10.10 14.80
CA TRP A 227 6.89 -9.27 15.00
C TRP A 227 5.85 -9.49 13.90
N GLY A 228 6.26 -9.98 12.72
CA GLY A 228 5.38 -10.40 11.64
C GLY A 228 5.81 -9.85 10.29
N ALA A 229 4.85 -9.61 9.41
CA ALA A 229 5.09 -8.97 8.12
C ALA A 229 4.32 -7.66 8.06
N LYS A 230 4.93 -6.61 7.51
CA LYS A 230 4.36 -5.26 7.51
C LYS A 230 3.36 -5.09 6.37
N ILE A 231 2.28 -4.37 6.61
CA ILE A 231 1.38 -3.91 5.56
C ILE A 231 1.86 -2.52 5.13
N VAL A 232 2.05 -2.33 3.83
CA VAL A 232 2.48 -1.06 3.23
C VAL A 232 1.57 -0.68 2.07
N PHE A 233 1.57 0.59 1.69
CA PHE A 233 0.98 1.00 0.42
C PHE A 233 1.76 0.42 -0.75
N LEU A 234 1.05 0.02 -1.81
CA LEU A 234 1.66 -0.41 -3.07
C LEU A 234 2.66 0.63 -3.59
N HIS A 235 2.31 1.91 -3.46
CA HIS A 235 3.14 3.05 -3.83
C HIS A 235 2.73 4.29 -3.04
N ARG A 236 3.60 5.31 -2.95
CA ARG A 236 3.27 6.58 -2.27
C ARG A 236 2.02 7.26 -2.83
N THR A 237 1.79 7.15 -4.15
CA THR A 237 0.65 7.78 -4.82
C THR A 237 -0.68 7.18 -4.37
N VAL A 238 -0.73 5.90 -4.00
CA VAL A 238 -1.93 5.29 -3.41
C VAL A 238 -2.28 5.96 -2.10
N ARG A 239 -1.27 6.23 -1.26
CA ARG A 239 -1.47 6.96 0.00
C ARG A 239 -1.98 8.37 -0.27
N ASP A 240 -1.34 9.09 -1.18
CA ASP A 240 -1.71 10.47 -1.52
C ASP A 240 -3.15 10.54 -2.05
N PHE A 241 -3.53 9.60 -2.93
CA PHE A 241 -4.90 9.42 -3.39
C PHE A 241 -5.87 9.14 -2.24
N LEU A 242 -5.56 8.19 -1.35
CA LEU A 242 -6.43 7.87 -0.21
C LEU A 242 -6.60 9.04 0.79
N LEU A 243 -5.68 10.02 0.76
CA LEU A 243 -5.79 11.27 1.53
C LEU A 243 -6.62 12.36 0.83
N SER A 244 -6.95 12.19 -0.45
CA SER A 244 -7.82 13.08 -1.21
C SER A 244 -9.26 13.08 -0.66
N ALA A 245 -10.00 14.14 -0.92
CA ALA A 245 -11.40 14.25 -0.50
C ALA A 245 -12.30 13.13 -1.06
N PRO A 246 -12.24 12.79 -2.38
CA PRO A 246 -13.06 11.72 -2.94
C PRO A 246 -12.82 10.35 -2.27
N ALA A 247 -11.56 9.99 -2.06
CA ALA A 247 -11.23 8.70 -1.44
C ALA A 247 -11.66 8.66 0.04
N LYS A 248 -11.44 9.74 0.78
CA LYS A 248 -11.89 9.87 2.17
C LYS A 248 -13.40 9.73 2.33
N GLU A 249 -14.19 10.30 1.42
CA GLU A 249 -15.64 10.15 1.41
C GLU A 249 -16.06 8.68 1.26
N ILE A 250 -15.44 7.95 0.32
CA ILE A 250 -15.70 6.52 0.12
C ILE A 250 -15.34 5.71 1.35
N LEU A 251 -14.19 6.00 1.98
CA LEU A 251 -13.75 5.33 3.20
C LEU A 251 -14.76 5.55 4.33
N LEU A 252 -15.19 6.79 4.59
CA LEU A 252 -16.19 7.08 5.62
C LEU A 252 -17.51 6.37 5.36
N LYS A 253 -18.05 6.51 4.15
CA LYS A 253 -19.32 5.90 3.78
C LYS A 253 -19.28 4.39 3.98
N SER A 254 -18.19 3.75 3.56
CA SER A 254 -17.98 2.31 3.73
C SER A 254 -17.84 1.89 5.21
N ALA A 255 -17.31 2.77 6.07
CA ALA A 255 -17.17 2.54 7.51
C ALA A 255 -18.44 2.84 8.33
N GLY A 256 -19.55 3.22 7.69
CA GLY A 256 -20.80 3.56 8.36
C GLY A 256 -20.96 5.04 8.70
N GLY A 257 -20.24 5.91 8.00
CA GLY A 257 -20.37 7.37 8.09
C GLY A 257 -19.55 8.02 9.21
N VAL A 258 -18.76 7.25 9.96
CA VAL A 258 -17.90 7.74 11.05
C VAL A 258 -16.48 7.23 10.82
N PRO A 259 -15.44 8.06 11.06
CA PRO A 259 -14.06 7.60 11.03
C PRO A 259 -13.85 6.40 11.96
N TYR A 260 -13.06 5.42 11.51
CA TYR A 260 -12.65 4.31 12.35
C TYR A 260 -11.54 4.76 13.31
N ASP A 261 -11.65 4.39 14.59
CA ASP A 261 -10.62 4.68 15.59
C ASP A 261 -9.39 3.77 15.39
N ALA A 262 -8.57 4.16 14.41
CA ALA A 262 -7.34 3.46 14.05
C ALA A 262 -6.33 3.43 15.19
N HIS A 263 -6.25 4.49 16.01
CA HIS A 263 -5.30 4.58 17.12
C HIS A 263 -5.65 3.59 18.23
N ALA A 264 -6.93 3.51 18.63
CA ALA A 264 -7.37 2.54 19.61
C ALA A 264 -7.17 1.10 19.10
N PHE A 265 -7.47 0.83 17.83
CA PHE A 265 -7.21 -0.49 17.25
C PHE A 265 -5.73 -0.87 17.34
N ARG A 266 -4.83 0.04 16.98
CA ARG A 266 -3.38 -0.22 17.00
C ARG A 266 -2.85 -0.43 18.41
N CYS A 267 -3.30 0.34 19.39
CA CYS A 267 -2.93 0.13 20.79
C CYS A 267 -3.33 -1.28 21.26
N ASN A 268 -4.54 -1.72 20.89
CA ASN A 268 -5.03 -3.06 21.19
C ASN A 268 -4.24 -4.15 20.46
N ALA A 269 -3.93 -3.96 19.18
CA ALA A 269 -3.16 -4.90 18.39
C ALA A 269 -1.71 -5.03 18.91
N ALA A 270 -1.07 -3.91 19.25
CA ALA A 270 0.25 -3.91 19.86
C ALA A 270 0.28 -4.68 21.18
N LEU A 271 -0.72 -4.46 22.06
CA LEU A 271 -0.84 -5.22 23.30
C LEU A 271 -1.09 -6.72 23.03
N ALA A 272 -1.95 -7.06 22.06
CA ALA A 272 -2.22 -8.44 21.68
C ALA A 272 -0.97 -9.16 21.15
N ASN A 273 -0.14 -8.46 20.37
CA ASN A 273 1.13 -8.96 19.87
C ASN A 273 2.15 -9.14 21.01
N MET A 274 2.20 -8.23 22.00
CA MET A 274 3.05 -8.39 23.19
C MET A 274 2.66 -9.63 24.00
N LEU A 275 1.35 -9.84 24.23
CA LEU A 275 0.85 -11.02 24.95
C LEU A 275 1.13 -12.32 24.18
N THR A 276 1.06 -12.27 22.85
CA THR A 276 1.45 -13.38 21.96
C THR A 276 2.93 -13.75 22.13
N ILE A 277 3.81 -12.75 22.23
CA ILE A 277 5.24 -13.00 22.41
C ILE A 277 5.55 -13.52 23.82
N GLN A 278 4.87 -13.03 24.85
CA GLN A 278 5.06 -13.51 26.23
C GLN A 278 4.65 -14.97 26.41
N ASP A 279 3.58 -15.42 25.73
CA ASP A 279 3.12 -16.82 25.77
C ASP A 279 4.16 -17.77 25.13
N GLU A 280 4.77 -17.34 24.03
CA GLU A 280 5.76 -18.13 23.27
C GLU A 280 7.19 -18.02 23.83
N PHE A 281 7.53 -16.90 24.50
CA PHE A 281 8.83 -16.63 25.11
C PHE A 281 8.67 -16.13 26.56
N PRO A 282 8.52 -17.05 27.54
CA PRO A 282 8.31 -16.71 28.95
C PRO A 282 9.43 -15.79 29.53
N GLU A 283 9.06 -14.93 30.49
CA GLU A 283 9.80 -13.76 31.00
C GLU A 283 11.17 -14.00 31.68
N ASP A 284 12.14 -14.64 31.02
CA ASP A 284 13.52 -14.70 31.54
C ASP A 284 14.37 -13.48 31.12
N LYS A 285 13.90 -12.70 30.13
CA LYS A 285 14.67 -11.59 29.52
C LYS A 285 14.02 -10.20 29.62
N PHE A 286 12.71 -10.08 29.82
CA PHE A 286 12.01 -8.78 29.85
C PHE A 286 10.77 -8.76 30.79
N PRO A 287 10.96 -8.86 32.12
CA PRO A 287 9.85 -8.93 33.06
C PRO A 287 9.06 -7.61 33.13
N GLY A 288 7.73 -7.68 33.00
CA GLY A 288 6.82 -6.57 33.30
C GLY A 288 6.54 -5.55 32.18
N LEU A 289 7.09 -5.73 30.98
CA LEU A 289 6.86 -4.82 29.84
C LEU A 289 5.38 -4.70 29.46
N SER A 290 4.65 -5.82 29.40
CA SER A 290 3.22 -5.80 29.08
C SER A 290 2.39 -5.09 30.15
N LYS A 291 2.76 -5.25 31.43
CA LYS A 291 2.09 -4.59 32.57
C LYS A 291 2.33 -3.08 32.56
N ILE A 292 3.56 -2.63 32.28
CA ILE A 292 3.91 -1.21 32.16
C ILE A 292 3.18 -0.58 30.97
N PHE A 293 3.12 -1.27 29.82
CA PHE A 293 2.43 -0.78 28.63
C PHE A 293 0.91 -0.69 28.84
N CYS A 294 0.29 -1.71 29.43
CA CYS A 294 -1.12 -1.67 29.84
C CYS A 294 -1.41 -0.50 30.78
N GLN A 295 -0.56 -0.27 31.77
CA GLN A 295 -0.76 0.78 32.77
C GLN A 295 -0.53 2.17 32.17
N HIS A 296 0.34 2.31 31.17
CA HIS A 296 0.51 3.55 30.40
C HIS A 296 -0.72 3.85 29.53
N ILE A 297 -1.23 2.86 28.77
CA ILE A 297 -2.45 3.03 27.95
C ILE A 297 -3.67 3.40 28.82
N LEU A 298 -3.79 2.79 30.01
CA LEU A 298 -4.92 3.04 30.91
C LEU A 298 -4.80 4.36 31.68
N ASN A 299 -3.59 4.80 32.04
CA ASN A 299 -3.38 5.98 32.90
C ASN A 299 -3.00 7.26 32.14
N GLN A 300 -2.49 7.18 30.90
CA GLN A 300 -2.09 8.34 30.10
C GLN A 300 -3.08 8.73 29.00
N ARG A 301 -4.39 8.56 29.24
CA ARG A 301 -5.41 9.22 28.42
C ARG A 301 -5.93 10.52 29.06
N PRO A 302 -5.13 11.61 29.21
CA PRO A 302 -5.72 12.93 29.35
C PRO A 302 -6.09 13.46 27.96
N GLY A 303 -7.37 13.32 27.57
CA GLY A 303 -7.98 14.20 26.56
C GLY A 303 -7.72 13.92 25.08
N GLU A 304 -7.26 12.73 24.67
CA GLU A 304 -7.11 12.37 23.24
C GLU A 304 -8.43 12.17 22.47
N ASP A 305 -9.57 12.23 23.16
CA ASP A 305 -10.87 12.42 22.50
C ASP A 305 -10.92 13.72 21.67
N LYS A 306 -9.95 14.64 21.81
CA LYS A 306 -9.79 15.79 20.91
C LYS A 306 -8.93 15.52 19.67
N TYR A 307 -7.96 14.61 19.72
CA TYR A 307 -6.98 14.41 18.63
C TYR A 307 -7.39 13.32 17.63
N ALA A 308 -8.20 12.34 18.04
CA ALA A 308 -8.86 11.43 17.10
C ALA A 308 -9.76 12.17 16.08
N PHE A 309 -10.19 13.39 16.44
CA PHE A 309 -11.01 14.27 15.59
C PHE A 309 -10.19 15.26 14.74
N GLU A 310 -8.91 15.50 15.05
CA GLU A 310 -8.12 16.54 14.36
C GLU A 310 -7.69 16.12 12.94
N LEU A 311 -7.59 14.83 12.61
CA LEU A 311 -7.32 14.40 11.23
C LEU A 311 -8.46 14.75 10.26
N TYR A 312 -9.68 14.97 10.77
CA TYR A 312 -10.82 15.40 9.97
C TYR A 312 -11.02 16.92 9.94
N ILE A 313 -10.57 17.64 10.98
CA ILE A 313 -10.78 19.10 11.09
C ILE A 313 -9.58 19.92 10.58
N LYS A 314 -8.35 19.39 10.62
CA LYS A 314 -7.17 20.17 10.14
C LYS A 314 -7.07 20.30 8.61
N PHE A 315 -7.94 19.63 7.86
CA PHE A 315 -7.91 19.64 6.39
C PHE A 315 -9.28 19.90 5.73
N SER A 316 -10.26 20.39 6.49
CA SER A 316 -11.50 21.00 5.97
C SER A 316 -11.28 22.47 5.67
#